data_AF-U6CZR2-F1
#
_entry.id   AF-U6CZR2-F1
#
_cell.length_a   1.000
_cell.length_b   1.000
_cell.length_c   1.000
_cell.angle_alpha   90.00
_cell.angle_beta   90.00
_cell.angle_gamma   90.00
#
_symmetry.space_group_name_H-M   'P 1'
#
loop_
_entity.id
_entity.type
_entity.pdbx_description
1 polymer ?
#
loop_
_entity_poly.entity_id
_entity_poly.type
_entity_poly.pdbx_seq_one_letter_code
_entity_poly.pdbx_strand_id
1 'polypeptide(L)'
;MCSLPMARYYIIKDADQKALYLRGDQLLVGDPSADNCCAEKICILPNRGLDRTKVPIFLGIQGGRRCLACVETGEGPTLQLE
;
A
#
# COMPACT_ATOMS: atom_id res chain seq x y z
N MET A 1 29.15 4.13 -4.51
CA MET A 1 28.08 3.73 -5.44
C MET A 1 26.81 3.50 -4.64
N CYS A 2 25.77 4.32 -4.81
CA CYS A 2 24.47 4.06 -4.21
C CYS A 2 23.65 3.18 -5.16
N SER A 3 23.37 1.94 -4.78
CA SER A 3 22.46 1.06 -5.51
C SER A 3 21.01 1.45 -5.24
N LEU A 4 20.17 1.49 -6.27
CA LEU A 4 18.73 1.67 -6.10
C LEU A 4 18.13 0.46 -5.37
N PRO A 5 17.20 0.65 -4.41
CA PRO A 5 16.55 -0.46 -3.74
C PRO A 5 15.56 -1.16 -4.70
N MET A 6 15.49 -2.48 -4.62
CA MET A 6 14.48 -3.26 -5.34
C MET A 6 13.25 -3.47 -4.45
N ALA A 7 12.12 -2.88 -4.84
CA ALA A 7 10.86 -3.09 -4.14
C ALA A 7 10.32 -4.50 -4.37
N ARG A 8 9.71 -5.08 -3.33
CA ARG A 8 8.99 -6.36 -3.44
C ARG A 8 7.53 -6.08 -3.81
N TYR A 9 6.97 -6.86 -4.72
CA TYR A 9 5.60 -6.66 -5.21
C TYR A 9 4.69 -7.79 -4.75
N TYR A 10 3.48 -7.43 -4.33
CA TYR A 10 2.47 -8.36 -3.84
C TYR A 10 1.09 -7.99 -4.37
N ILE A 11 0.26 -9.03 -4.52
CA ILE A 11 -1.20 -8.87 -4.48
C ILE A 11 -1.61 -9.18 -3.04
N ILE A 12 -2.15 -8.18 -2.34
CA ILE A 12 -2.54 -8.32 -0.94
C ILE A 12 -4.04 -8.60 -0.88
N LYS A 13 -4.41 -9.57 -0.05
CA LYS A 13 -5.79 -9.96 0.20
C LYS A 13 -6.09 -9.96 1.71
N ASP A 14 -7.35 -9.74 2.05
CA ASP A 14 -7.86 -9.94 3.40
C ASP A 14 -8.10 -11.42 3.72
N ALA A 15 -8.59 -11.70 4.92
CA ALA A 15 -8.90 -13.07 5.38
C ALA A 15 -10.00 -13.75 4.54
N ASP A 16 -10.91 -12.97 3.94
CA ASP A 16 -12.02 -13.44 3.10
C ASP A 16 -11.63 -13.56 1.62
N GLN A 17 -10.33 -13.47 1.29
CA GLN A 17 -9.82 -13.49 -0.08
C GLN A 17 -10.20 -12.30 -0.97
N LYS A 18 -10.71 -11.20 -0.38
CA LYS A 18 -10.94 -9.93 -1.11
C LYS A 18 -9.61 -9.23 -1.32
N ALA A 19 -9.39 -8.69 -2.52
CA ALA A 19 -8.12 -8.07 -2.88
C ALA A 19 -8.15 -6.56 -2.63
N LEU A 20 -6.97 -5.99 -2.36
CA LEU A 20 -6.78 -4.55 -2.45
C LEU A 20 -6.78 -4.12 -3.93
N TYR A 21 -7.54 -3.08 -4.25
CA TYR A 21 -7.59 -2.49 -5.60
C TYR A 21 -7.80 -0.98 -5.53
N LEU A 22 -7.39 -0.30 -6.58
CA LEU A 22 -7.54 1.14 -6.71
C LEU A 22 -8.82 1.46 -7.51
N ARG A 23 -9.65 2.36 -6.97
CA ARG A 23 -10.78 2.97 -7.68
C ARG A 23 -10.77 4.47 -7.45
N GLY A 24 -10.53 5.24 -8.52
CA GLY A 24 -10.24 6.67 -8.39
C GLY A 24 -8.99 6.89 -7.53
N ASP A 25 -9.14 7.65 -6.44
CA ASP A 25 -8.06 7.96 -5.49
C ASP A 25 -8.19 7.20 -4.17
N GLN A 26 -9.00 6.14 -4.13
CA GLN A 26 -9.19 5.33 -2.94
C GLN A 26 -8.66 3.91 -3.15
N LEU A 27 -7.94 3.41 -2.14
CA LEU A 27 -7.54 2.02 -2.04
C LEU A 27 -8.63 1.25 -1.29
N LEU A 28 -9.31 0.34 -1.99
CA LEU A 28 -10.48 -0.39 -1.50
C LEU A 28 -10.18 -1.88 -1.34
N VAL A 29 -11.02 -2.59 -0.58
CA VAL A 29 -10.98 -4.04 -0.39
C VAL A 29 -12.26 -4.65 -0.94
N GLY A 30 -12.16 -5.62 -1.85
CA GLY A 30 -13.34 -6.24 -2.46
C GLY A 30 -12.99 -7.25 -3.54
N ASP A 31 -13.98 -7.52 -4.40
CA ASP A 31 -13.74 -8.16 -5.69
C ASP A 31 -13.50 -7.07 -6.74
N PRO A 32 -12.25 -6.89 -7.22
CA PRO A 32 -11.96 -5.84 -8.19
C PRO A 32 -12.73 -6.03 -9.50
N SER A 33 -13.04 -7.28 -9.88
CA SER A 33 -13.71 -7.57 -11.15
C SER A 33 -15.17 -7.09 -11.17
N ALA A 34 -15.86 -7.17 -10.02
CA ALA A 34 -17.20 -6.62 -9.85
C ALA A 34 -17.26 -5.10 -10.06
N ASP A 35 -16.12 -4.42 -9.84
CA ASP A 35 -15.95 -2.98 -10.00
C ASP A 35 -15.24 -2.59 -11.31
N ASN A 36 -15.09 -3.51 -12.26
CA ASN A 36 -14.34 -3.33 -13.52
C ASN A 36 -12.88 -2.86 -13.30
N CYS A 37 -12.28 -3.32 -12.20
CA CYS A 37 -10.92 -3.00 -11.78
C CYS A 37 -10.06 -4.26 -11.72
N CYS A 38 -8.75 -4.08 -11.50
CA CYS A 38 -7.81 -5.16 -11.25
C CYS A 38 -7.25 -5.03 -9.83
N ALA A 39 -6.82 -6.16 -9.24
CA ALA A 39 -6.09 -6.12 -7.97
C ALA A 39 -4.81 -5.27 -8.11
N GLU A 40 -4.57 -4.40 -7.14
CA GLU A 40 -3.44 -3.48 -7.15
C GLU A 40 -2.13 -4.22 -6.85
N LYS A 41 -1.09 -3.93 -7.63
CA LYS A 41 0.27 -4.43 -7.36
C LYS A 41 0.94 -3.52 -6.35
N ILE A 42 0.90 -3.92 -5.08
CA ILE A 42 1.47 -3.16 -3.98
C ILE A 42 2.97 -3.41 -3.90
N CYS A 43 3.76 -2.33 -3.90
CA CYS A 43 5.20 -2.38 -3.73
C CYS A 43 5.62 -2.07 -2.30
N ILE A 44 6.59 -2.83 -1.78
CA ILE A 44 7.05 -2.76 -0.39
C ILE A 44 8.54 -2.50 -0.34
N LEU A 45 8.94 -1.53 0.48
CA LEU A 45 10.33 -1.25 0.86
C LEU A 45 10.47 -1.17 2.39
N PRO A 46 11.58 -1.65 2.96
CA PRO A 46 11.81 -1.54 4.40
C PRO A 46 12.14 -0.09 4.78
N ASN A 47 11.55 0.40 5.88
CA ASN A 47 11.96 1.66 6.50
C ASN A 47 13.15 1.40 7.44
N ARG A 48 14.36 1.61 6.92
CA ARG A 48 15.61 1.32 7.65
C ARG A 48 15.90 2.27 8.81
N GLY A 49 15.14 3.36 8.94
CA GLY A 49 15.28 4.36 10.01
C GLY A 49 14.46 4.06 11.26
N LEU A 50 13.59 3.05 11.23
CA LEU A 50 12.79 2.61 12.37
C LEU A 50 13.29 1.27 12.94
N ASP A 51 12.75 0.88 14.10
CA ASP A 51 13.10 -0.37 14.79
C ASP A 51 12.86 -1.58 13.89
N ARG A 52 13.96 -2.21 13.45
CA ARG A 52 13.95 -3.30 12.48
C ARG A 52 13.35 -4.60 13.02
N THR A 53 13.28 -4.77 14.34
CA THR A 53 12.68 -5.96 14.95
C THR A 53 11.17 -6.04 14.68
N LYS A 54 10.55 -4.89 14.35
CA LYS A 54 9.12 -4.75 14.03
C LYS A 54 8.82 -4.79 12.54
N VAL A 55 9.83 -4.99 11.69
CA VAL A 55 9.71 -5.04 10.22
C VAL A 55 8.96 -3.82 9.63
N PRO A 56 9.43 -2.59 9.91
CA PRO A 56 8.77 -1.38 9.42
C PRO A 56 8.92 -1.26 7.91
N ILE A 57 7.82 -0.93 7.23
CA ILE A 57 7.74 -0.90 5.76
C ILE A 57 6.99 0.32 5.25
N PHE A 58 7.31 0.71 4.02
CA PHE A 58 6.48 1.57 3.19
C PHE A 58 5.60 0.71 2.28
N LEU A 59 4.35 1.14 2.08
CA LEU A 59 3.39 0.52 1.18
C LEU A 59 3.09 1.50 0.05
N GLY A 60 3.48 1.15 -1.17
CA GLY A 60 3.26 1.96 -2.37
C GLY A 60 2.38 1.26 -3.40
N ILE A 61 1.73 2.05 -4.24
CA ILE A 61 0.88 1.60 -5.36
C ILE A 61 1.38 2.20 -6.68
N GLN A 62 0.86 1.73 -7.81
CA GLN A 62 1.19 2.27 -9.14
C GLN A 62 2.70 2.35 -9.40
N GLY A 63 3.43 1.32 -8.98
CA GLY A 63 4.89 1.25 -9.10
C GLY A 63 5.66 2.13 -8.10
N GLY A 64 5.02 2.53 -7.00
CA GLY A 64 5.62 3.36 -5.95
C GLY A 64 5.49 4.86 -6.18
N ARG A 65 4.64 5.28 -7.12
CA ARG A 65 4.35 6.71 -7.39
C ARG A 65 3.50 7.36 -6.30
N ARG A 66 2.66 6.56 -5.66
CA ARG A 66 1.86 6.97 -4.50
C ARG A 66 2.06 6.00 -3.36
N CYS A 67 2.05 6.49 -2.13
CA CYS A 67 2.22 5.70 -0.91
C CYS A 67 1.06 5.87 0.06
N LEU A 68 0.80 4.83 0.86
CA LEU A 68 -0.16 4.89 1.95
C LEU A 68 0.41 5.72 3.10
N ALA A 69 -0.32 6.73 3.53
CA ALA A 69 0.07 7.65 4.60
C ALA A 69 -1.01 7.72 5.69
N CYS A 70 -0.56 7.96 6.93
CA CYS A 70 -1.44 8.31 8.03
C CYS A 70 -1.49 9.84 8.15
N VAL A 71 -2.69 10.41 8.18
CA VAL A 71 -2.90 11.86 8.36
C VAL A 71 -3.63 12.10 9.66
N GLU A 72 -3.10 13.02 10.46
CA GLU A 72 -3.78 13.43 11.68
C GLU A 72 -4.99 14.30 11.36
N THR A 73 -6.15 13.91 11.89
CA THR A 73 -7.39 14.69 11.84
C THR A 73 -7.87 14.97 13.26
N GLY A 74 -8.85 15.86 13.43
CA GLY A 74 -9.40 16.18 14.75
C GLY A 74 -10.03 14.98 15.49
N GLU A 75 -10.39 13.91 14.77
CA GLU A 75 -10.98 12.67 15.32
C GLU A 75 -9.97 11.51 15.44
N GLY A 76 -8.71 11.73 15.06
CA GLY A 76 -7.65 10.73 15.03
C GLY A 76 -7.03 10.52 13.65
N PRO A 77 -6.07 9.60 13.50
CA PRO A 77 -5.38 9.39 12.23
C PRO A 77 -6.27 8.66 11.22
N THR A 78 -6.29 9.16 9.98
CA THR A 78 -6.94 8.53 8.83
C THR A 78 -5.89 8.05 7.82
N LEU A 79 -6.28 7.13 6.93
CA LEU A 79 -5.42 6.64 5.85
C LEU A 79 -5.72 7.37 4.54
N GLN A 80 -4.68 7.79 3.83
CA GLN A 80 -4.78 8.36 2.49
C GLN A 80 -3.65 7.91 1.57
N LEU A 81 -3.77 8.22 0.28
CA LEU A 81 -2.72 8.05 -0.72
C LEU A 81 -2.07 9.41 -1.02
N GLU A 82 -0.73 9.47 -0.96
CA GLU A 82 0.10 10.65 -1.29
C GLU A 82 1.06 10.35 -2.43
#